data_AF-A0A7I4CWC7-F1
#
_entry.id   AF-A0A7I4CWC7-F1
#
_cell.length_a   1.000
_cell.length_b   1.000
_cell.length_c   1.000
_cell.angle_alpha   90.00
_cell.angle_beta   90.00
_cell.angle_gamma   90.00
#
_symmetry.space_group_name_H-M   'P 1'
#
loop_
_entity.id
_entity.type
_entity.pdbx_description
1 polymer ?
#
loop_
_entity_poly.entity_id
_entity_poly.type
_entity_poly.pdbx_seq_one_letter_code
_entity_poly.pdbx_strand_id
1 'polypeptide(L)'
;MRRARNPVQTAVWWVKKQPPKVKTALAVLTGILVLIFLRFVIRDHDNLFVAAEFVHAVGIGCLIYKLMKEKTCAGLSLKSQELTAIFLMVRLYCSLVMEFDLHTLLDFLTFLTTAWVIYMMRFKLKSTTSDDLDNLPKYYVVVEPFTAHYVFALGIARFLSCAHWILQVLDGHSFLLNVLGYGLWPGMVLLSEIVQTTILADFCYYYVKSVMDGQMMVRLPSGVV
;
A
#
# COMPACT_ATOMS: atom_id res chain seq x y z
N MET A 1 -44.90 2.79 1.00
CA MET A 1 -43.90 2.75 2.11
C MET A 1 -42.55 3.26 1.60
N ARG A 2 -42.05 4.40 2.10
CA ARG A 2 -40.70 4.90 1.75
C ARG A 2 -39.66 4.04 2.48
N ARG A 3 -38.84 3.30 1.73
CA ARG A 3 -37.73 2.51 2.27
C ARG A 3 -36.78 3.46 3.00
N ALA A 4 -36.65 3.33 4.33
CA ALA A 4 -35.70 4.10 5.11
C ALA A 4 -34.29 3.84 4.52
N ARG A 5 -33.65 4.89 3.99
CA ARG A 5 -32.28 4.76 3.48
C ARG A 5 -31.36 4.48 4.66
N ASN A 6 -30.51 3.45 4.54
CA ASN A 6 -29.52 3.12 5.54
C ASN A 6 -28.66 4.37 5.83
N PRO A 7 -28.43 4.76 7.10
CA PRO A 7 -27.64 5.94 7.45
C PRO A 7 -26.24 5.92 6.83
N VAL A 8 -25.61 4.74 6.73
CA VAL A 8 -24.31 4.56 6.06
C VAL A 8 -24.41 4.87 4.57
N GLN A 9 -25.45 4.40 3.90
CA GLN A 9 -25.66 4.67 2.48
C GLN A 9 -25.95 6.15 2.21
N THR A 10 -26.65 6.81 3.13
CA THR A 10 -26.92 8.26 3.05
C THR A 10 -25.63 9.07 3.20
N ALA A 11 -24.77 8.70 4.16
CA ALA A 11 -23.47 9.32 4.36
C ALA A 11 -22.56 9.12 3.14
N VAL A 12 -22.45 7.88 2.65
CA VAL A 12 -21.69 7.53 1.43
C VAL A 12 -22.15 8.37 0.23
N TRP A 13 -23.46 8.45 0.02
CA TRP A 13 -24.03 9.22 -1.09
C TRP A 13 -23.76 10.72 -0.96
N TRP A 14 -23.83 11.26 0.25
CA TRP A 14 -23.51 12.67 0.52
C TRP A 14 -22.03 12.96 0.23
N VAL A 15 -21.11 12.10 0.68
CA VAL A 15 -19.66 12.23 0.41
C VAL A 15 -19.39 12.19 -1.10
N LYS A 16 -20.04 11.30 -1.85
CA LYS A 16 -19.88 11.22 -3.32
C LYS A 16 -20.21 12.55 -4.01
N LYS A 17 -21.17 13.32 -3.49
CA LYS A 17 -21.60 14.63 -4.04
C LYS A 17 -20.74 15.82 -3.66
N GLN A 18 -19.81 15.68 -2.72
CA GLN A 18 -19.00 16.80 -2.27
C GLN A 18 -17.97 17.24 -3.33
N PRO A 19 -17.61 18.55 -3.37
CA PRO A 19 -16.55 19.04 -4.23
C PRO A 19 -15.19 18.43 -3.83
N PRO A 20 -14.20 18.36 -4.75
CA PRO A 20 -12.92 17.70 -4.51
C PRO A 20 -12.20 18.25 -3.27
N LYS A 21 -12.24 19.57 -3.03
CA LYS A 21 -11.67 20.21 -1.83
C LYS A 21 -12.23 19.65 -0.52
N VAL A 22 -13.55 19.42 -0.47
CA VAL A 22 -14.22 18.88 0.73
C VAL A 22 -13.90 17.39 0.89
N LYS A 23 -13.80 16.63 -0.20
CA LYS A 23 -13.36 15.22 -0.14
C LYS A 23 -11.94 15.09 0.41
N THR A 24 -11.02 15.94 -0.06
CA THR A 24 -9.65 15.99 0.47
C THR A 24 -9.65 16.36 1.95
N ALA A 25 -10.40 17.39 2.34
CA ALA A 25 -10.50 17.80 3.75
C ALA A 25 -11.06 16.67 4.65
N LEU A 26 -12.12 15.98 4.20
CA LEU A 26 -12.70 14.84 4.92
C LEU A 26 -11.72 13.67 5.03
N ALA A 27 -10.97 13.38 3.96
CA ALA A 27 -9.95 12.34 3.98
C ALA A 27 -8.82 12.66 4.96
N VAL A 28 -8.32 13.90 4.95
CA VAL A 28 -7.29 14.37 5.88
C VAL A 28 -7.80 14.32 7.33
N LEU A 29 -9.00 14.82 7.59
CA LEU A 29 -9.62 14.76 8.92
C LEU A 29 -9.75 13.31 9.40
N THR A 30 -10.21 12.42 8.53
CA THR A 30 -10.33 10.99 8.85
C THR A 30 -8.96 10.39 9.17
N GLY A 31 -7.92 10.70 8.38
CA GLY A 31 -6.55 10.26 8.64
C GLY A 31 -6.03 10.74 10.00
N ILE A 32 -6.24 12.01 10.34
CA ILE A 32 -5.85 12.57 11.64
C ILE A 32 -6.59 11.87 12.79
N LEU A 33 -7.90 11.67 12.65
CA LEU A 33 -8.71 10.96 13.66
C LEU A 33 -8.24 9.51 13.85
N VAL A 34 -7.89 8.83 12.76
CA VAL A 34 -7.32 7.47 12.82
C VAL A 34 -5.98 7.49 13.55
N LEU A 35 -5.08 8.44 13.26
CA LEU A 35 -3.80 8.55 13.96
C LEU A 35 -3.97 8.81 15.45
N ILE A 36 -4.90 9.71 15.82
CA ILE A 36 -5.24 9.98 17.24
C ILE A 36 -5.78 8.71 17.90
N PHE A 37 -6.71 8.02 17.25
CA PHE A 37 -7.29 6.77 17.76
C PHE A 37 -6.20 5.70 17.96
N LEU A 38 -5.34 5.48 16.96
CA LEU A 38 -4.24 4.52 17.04
C LEU A 38 -3.30 4.85 18.19
N ARG A 39 -2.98 6.13 18.40
CA ARG A 39 -2.16 6.59 19.54
C ARG A 39 -2.76 6.22 20.90
N PHE A 40 -4.08 6.27 21.05
CA PHE A 40 -4.74 5.93 22.31
C PHE A 40 -4.92 4.42 22.51
N VAL A 41 -5.14 3.67 21.43
CA VAL A 41 -5.41 2.23 21.49
C VAL A 41 -4.13 1.42 21.63
N ILE A 42 -3.09 1.80 20.88
CA ILE A 42 -1.86 1.02 20.80
C ILE A 42 -0.81 1.74 21.66
N ARG A 43 -0.58 1.19 22.86
CA ARG A 43 0.39 1.74 23.81
C ARG A 43 1.83 1.50 23.38
N ASP A 44 2.07 0.38 22.69
CA ASP A 44 3.37 -0.02 22.19
C ASP A 44 3.30 -0.05 20.67
N HIS A 45 3.89 0.98 20.06
CA HIS A 45 3.87 1.22 18.63
C HIS A 45 4.60 0.14 17.85
N ASP A 46 5.46 -0.67 18.47
CA ASP A 46 6.11 -1.79 17.79
C ASP A 46 5.09 -2.83 17.32
N ASN A 47 3.93 -2.93 18.00
CA ASN A 47 2.81 -3.76 17.55
C ASN A 47 2.19 -3.28 16.23
N LEU A 48 2.19 -1.96 15.96
CA LEU A 48 1.75 -1.42 14.66
C LEU A 48 2.68 -1.87 13.55
N PHE A 49 3.98 -1.83 13.82
CA PHE A 49 5.01 -2.25 12.87
C PHE A 49 4.94 -3.75 12.59
N VAL A 50 4.86 -4.58 13.63
CA VAL A 50 4.72 -6.04 13.48
C VAL A 50 3.43 -6.39 12.72
N ALA A 51 2.33 -5.71 13.00
CA ALA A 51 1.07 -5.90 12.27
C ALA A 51 1.20 -5.49 10.80
N ALA A 52 1.86 -4.37 10.51
CA ALA A 52 2.13 -3.92 9.13
C ALA A 52 2.95 -4.97 8.36
N GLU A 53 4.03 -5.47 8.95
CA GLU A 53 4.88 -6.50 8.36
C GLU A 53 4.14 -7.82 8.14
N PHE A 54 3.31 -8.25 9.09
CA PHE A 54 2.50 -9.45 8.94
C PHE A 54 1.50 -9.32 7.79
N VAL A 55 0.75 -8.22 7.71
CA VAL A 55 -0.20 -7.97 6.61
C VAL A 55 0.53 -7.93 5.27
N HIS A 56 1.72 -7.34 5.24
CA HIS A 56 2.56 -7.29 4.04
C HIS A 56 3.05 -8.67 3.60
N ALA A 57 3.55 -9.49 4.53
CA ALA A 57 3.99 -10.86 4.26
C ALA A 57 2.85 -11.72 3.71
N VAL A 58 1.64 -11.61 4.30
CA VAL A 58 0.43 -12.27 3.78
C VAL A 58 0.12 -11.80 2.35
N GLY A 59 0.19 -10.49 2.08
CA GLY A 59 -0.02 -9.93 0.75
C GLY A 59 0.94 -10.48 -0.31
N ILE A 60 2.23 -10.55 0.01
CA ILE A 60 3.24 -11.17 -0.87
C ILE A 60 2.98 -12.66 -1.05
N GLY A 61 2.60 -13.38 0.01
CA GLY A 61 2.24 -14.80 -0.06
C GLY A 61 1.09 -15.06 -1.03
N CYS A 62 0.02 -14.25 -0.99
CA CYS A 62 -1.08 -14.30 -1.94
C CYS A 62 -0.62 -14.02 -3.38
N LEU A 63 0.29 -13.07 -3.57
CA LEU A 63 0.86 -12.74 -4.88
C LEU A 63 1.67 -13.89 -5.46
N ILE A 64 2.52 -14.51 -4.63
CA ILE A 64 3.30 -15.69 -5.01
C ILE A 64 2.36 -16.84 -5.39
N TYR A 65 1.34 -17.10 -4.57
CA TYR A 65 0.33 -18.13 -4.87
C TYR A 65 -0.29 -17.92 -6.25
N LYS A 66 -0.73 -16.69 -6.55
CA LYS A 66 -1.27 -16.31 -7.86
C LYS A 66 -0.28 -16.61 -8.99
N LEU A 67 0.94 -16.09 -8.89
CA LEU A 67 1.96 -16.24 -9.94
C LEU A 67 2.34 -17.71 -10.16
N MET A 68 2.32 -18.53 -9.10
CA MET A 68 2.65 -19.94 -9.18
C MET A 68 1.52 -20.80 -9.76
N LYS A 69 0.28 -20.57 -9.31
CA LYS A 69 -0.89 -21.39 -9.66
C LYS A 69 -1.61 -20.90 -10.91
N GLU A 70 -1.93 -19.61 -10.96
CA GLU A 70 -2.72 -19.02 -12.05
C GLU A 70 -1.84 -18.66 -13.25
N LYS A 71 -0.51 -18.58 -13.07
CA LYS A 71 0.45 -18.28 -14.15
C LYS A 71 0.08 -17.01 -14.92
N THR A 72 -0.47 -16.01 -14.23
CA THR A 72 -0.89 -14.74 -14.81
C THR A 72 -0.39 -13.57 -13.99
N CYS A 73 0.05 -12.53 -14.71
CA CYS A 73 0.44 -11.23 -14.16
C CYS A 73 -0.66 -10.17 -14.34
N ALA A 74 -1.86 -10.56 -14.76
CA ALA A 74 -2.95 -9.62 -14.99
C ALA A 74 -3.22 -8.76 -13.75
N GLY A 75 -3.32 -7.44 -13.95
CA GLY A 75 -3.53 -6.46 -12.88
C GLY A 75 -2.29 -6.10 -12.04
N LEU A 76 -1.10 -6.67 -12.29
CA LEU A 76 0.14 -6.22 -11.66
C LEU A 76 0.85 -5.17 -12.53
N SER A 77 1.36 -4.12 -11.88
CA SER A 77 2.24 -3.13 -12.51
C SER A 77 3.70 -3.48 -12.31
N LEU A 78 4.45 -3.66 -13.40
CA LEU A 78 5.90 -3.84 -13.32
C LEU A 78 6.57 -2.61 -12.67
N LYS A 79 6.06 -1.39 -12.94
CA LYS A 79 6.58 -0.15 -12.36
C LYS A 79 6.36 -0.07 -10.86
N SER A 80 5.18 -0.47 -10.40
CA SER A 80 4.88 -0.54 -8.96
C SER A 80 5.75 -1.58 -8.24
N GLN A 81 6.00 -2.74 -8.87
CA GLN A 81 6.89 -3.76 -8.30
C GLN A 81 8.35 -3.28 -8.25
N GLU A 82 8.87 -2.65 -9.31
CA GLU A 82 10.21 -2.05 -9.34
C GLU A 82 10.38 -0.99 -8.27
N LEU A 83 9.40 -0.11 -8.10
CA LEU A 83 9.43 0.92 -7.06
C LEU A 83 9.38 0.32 -5.66
N THR A 84 8.56 -0.72 -5.47
CA THR A 84 8.49 -1.47 -4.20
C THR A 84 9.82 -2.14 -3.87
N ALA A 85 10.53 -2.67 -4.87
CA ALA A 85 11.86 -3.24 -4.68
C ALA A 85 12.91 -2.19 -4.28
N ILE A 86 12.87 -0.99 -4.88
CA ILE A 86 13.76 0.12 -4.48
C ILE A 86 13.51 0.51 -3.03
N PHE A 87 12.24 0.64 -2.63
CA PHE A 87 11.87 0.92 -1.25
C PHE A 87 12.42 -0.15 -0.28
N LEU A 88 12.19 -1.43 -0.59
CA LEU A 88 12.64 -2.54 0.26
C LEU A 88 14.17 -2.61 0.35
N MET A 89 14.87 -2.23 -0.71
CA MET A 89 16.33 -2.13 -0.71
C MET A 89 16.82 -1.00 0.22
N VAL A 90 16.18 0.18 0.17
CA VAL A 90 16.50 1.28 1.11
C VAL A 90 16.25 0.84 2.55
N ARG A 91 15.14 0.16 2.79
CA ARG A 91 14.74 -0.31 4.11
C ARG A 91 15.69 -1.38 4.65
N LEU A 92 16.04 -2.37 3.83
CA LEU A 92 17.06 -3.38 4.15
C LEU A 92 18.41 -2.73 4.48
N TYR A 93 18.84 -1.72 3.71
CA TYR A 93 20.06 -0.97 4.01
C TYR A 93 19.98 -0.28 5.38
N CYS A 94 18.87 0.38 5.69
CA CYS A 94 18.67 1.03 7.00
C CYS A 94 18.68 0.02 8.14
N SER A 95 18.06 -1.15 7.95
CA SER A 95 18.05 -2.23 8.94
C SER A 95 19.46 -2.79 9.19
N LEU A 96 20.25 -3.01 8.13
CA LEU A 96 21.65 -3.47 8.24
C LEU A 96 22.55 -2.48 9.01
N VAL A 97 22.24 -1.18 8.94
CA VAL A 97 22.99 -0.12 9.64
C VAL A 97 22.51 0.05 11.08
N MET A 98 21.23 -0.23 11.37
CA MET A 98 20.65 -0.10 12.71
C MET A 98 21.03 -1.24 13.66
N GLU A 99 20.86 -2.52 13.27
CA GLU A 99 21.31 -3.72 14.02
C GLU A 99 20.93 -5.01 13.25
N PHE A 100 21.75 -6.06 13.31
CA PHE A 100 21.48 -7.36 12.65
C PHE A 100 20.49 -8.22 13.45
N ASP A 101 19.22 -7.87 13.38
CA ASP A 101 18.14 -8.53 14.11
C ASP A 101 17.16 -9.31 13.19
N LEU A 102 16.05 -9.75 13.78
CA LEU A 102 14.96 -10.43 13.06
C LEU A 102 14.29 -9.51 12.01
N HIS A 103 14.32 -8.19 12.19
CA HIS A 103 13.77 -7.23 11.23
C HIS A 103 14.59 -7.21 9.94
N THR A 104 15.92 -7.26 10.06
CA THR A 104 16.82 -7.37 8.90
C THR A 104 16.51 -8.62 8.07
N LEU A 105 16.24 -9.76 8.73
CA LEU A 105 15.85 -10.99 8.05
C LEU A 105 14.51 -10.84 7.33
N LEU A 106 13.53 -10.19 7.97
CA LEU A 106 12.21 -9.99 7.39
C LEU A 106 12.24 -9.05 6.18
N ASP A 107 12.97 -7.93 6.27
CA ASP A 107 13.17 -7.01 5.14
C ASP A 107 13.90 -7.70 3.99
N PHE A 108 14.90 -8.53 4.29
CA PHE A 108 15.64 -9.30 3.29
C PHE A 108 14.75 -10.30 2.55
N LEU A 109 13.94 -11.08 3.28
CA LEU A 109 13.00 -12.03 2.68
C LEU A 109 11.95 -11.32 1.83
N THR A 110 11.45 -10.17 2.30
CA THR A 110 10.49 -9.33 1.58
C THR A 110 11.10 -8.75 0.29
N PHE A 111 12.36 -8.33 0.33
CA PHE A 111 13.09 -7.89 -0.85
C PHE A 111 13.28 -9.03 -1.86
N LEU A 112 13.75 -10.21 -1.42
CA LEU A 112 13.98 -11.37 -2.29
C LEU A 112 12.70 -11.83 -2.98
N THR A 113 11.59 -11.90 -2.22
CA THR A 113 10.29 -12.28 -2.77
C THR A 113 9.80 -11.28 -3.81
N THR A 114 9.98 -9.97 -3.58
CA THR A 114 9.64 -8.93 -4.56
C THR A 114 10.53 -9.01 -5.81
N ALA A 115 11.83 -9.25 -5.66
CA ALA A 115 12.74 -9.46 -6.78
C ALA A 115 12.35 -10.69 -7.62
N TRP A 116 11.92 -11.77 -6.96
CA TRP A 116 11.38 -12.96 -7.62
C TRP A 116 10.11 -12.66 -8.41
N VAL A 117 9.18 -11.87 -7.87
CA VAL A 117 7.98 -11.40 -8.59
C VAL A 117 8.37 -10.64 -9.86
N ILE A 118 9.30 -9.69 -9.77
CA ILE A 118 9.81 -8.93 -10.92
C ILE A 118 10.43 -9.86 -11.97
N TYR A 119 11.21 -10.85 -11.53
CA TYR A 119 11.77 -11.87 -12.42
C TYR A 119 10.67 -12.67 -13.14
N MET A 120 9.65 -13.11 -12.40
CA MET A 120 8.51 -13.84 -12.97
C MET A 120 7.79 -13.00 -14.03
N MET A 121 7.54 -11.71 -13.75
CA MET A 121 6.90 -10.79 -14.68
C MET A 121 7.73 -10.51 -15.95
N ARG A 122 9.06 -10.33 -15.80
CA ARG A 122 9.94 -9.97 -16.92
C ARG A 122 10.29 -11.14 -17.84
N PHE A 123 10.47 -12.34 -17.27
CA PHE A 123 11.05 -13.47 -18.00
C PHE A 123 10.11 -14.66 -18.17
N LYS A 124 9.32 -15.00 -17.16
CA LYS A 124 8.50 -16.24 -17.19
C LYS A 124 7.08 -16.01 -17.69
N LEU A 125 6.48 -14.86 -17.38
CA LEU A 125 5.06 -14.55 -17.61
C LEU A 125 4.87 -13.31 -18.50
N LYS A 126 5.87 -12.98 -19.32
CA LYS A 126 5.87 -11.80 -20.19
C LYS A 126 4.72 -11.81 -21.22
N SER A 127 4.30 -12.99 -21.68
CA SER A 127 3.22 -13.12 -22.67
C SER A 127 1.87 -12.68 -22.12
N THR A 128 1.52 -13.02 -20.88
CA THR A 128 0.23 -12.66 -20.25
C THR A 128 0.05 -11.16 -20.05
N THR A 129 1.14 -10.39 -19.95
CA THR A 129 1.12 -8.93 -19.83
C THR A 129 0.82 -8.23 -21.16
N SER A 130 1.03 -8.91 -22.29
CA SER A 130 1.06 -8.28 -23.62
C SER A 130 -0.26 -8.43 -24.38
N ASP A 131 -1.02 -9.51 -24.16
CA ASP A 131 -2.18 -9.83 -25.02
C ASP A 131 -3.50 -9.17 -24.58
N ASP A 132 -3.68 -8.85 -23.29
CA ASP A 132 -4.93 -8.26 -22.76
C ASP A 132 -5.02 -6.72 -22.87
N LEU A 133 -3.88 -6.01 -22.91
CA LEU A 133 -3.82 -4.54 -22.95
C LEU A 133 -3.92 -3.95 -24.36
N ASP A 134 -3.64 -4.74 -25.39
CA ASP A 134 -3.59 -4.25 -26.78
C ASP A 134 -4.98 -4.13 -27.44
N ASN A 135 -6.02 -4.75 -26.86
CA ASN A 135 -7.40 -4.70 -27.37
C ASN A 135 -8.35 -3.79 -26.57
N LEU A 136 -7.92 -3.27 -25.42
CA LEU A 136 -8.69 -2.31 -24.64
C LEU A 136 -8.32 -0.87 -25.03
N PRO A 137 -9.28 0.06 -25.13
CA PRO A 137 -8.95 1.46 -25.32
C PRO A 137 -8.06 1.91 -24.15
N LYS A 138 -6.82 2.33 -24.48
CA LYS A 138 -5.66 2.69 -23.63
C LYS A 138 -5.90 3.63 -22.43
N TYR A 139 -7.14 4.01 -22.17
CA TYR A 139 -7.53 4.91 -21.09
C TYR A 139 -7.67 4.20 -19.74
N TYR A 140 -7.95 2.88 -19.70
CA TYR A 140 -8.20 2.17 -18.45
C TYR A 140 -7.52 0.80 -18.36
N VAL A 141 -6.83 0.54 -17.25
CA VAL A 141 -6.30 -0.78 -16.88
C VAL A 141 -7.33 -1.50 -16.01
N VAL A 142 -7.68 -2.73 -16.39
CA VAL A 142 -8.62 -3.58 -15.64
C VAL A 142 -7.81 -4.47 -14.69
N VAL A 143 -8.07 -4.34 -13.38
CA VAL A 143 -7.44 -5.16 -12.34
C VAL A 143 -8.43 -6.23 -11.87
N GLU A 144 -7.98 -7.47 -11.88
CA GLU A 144 -8.77 -8.61 -11.41
C GLU A 144 -9.12 -8.49 -9.91
N PRO A 145 -10.29 -8.98 -9.47
CA PRO A 145 -10.73 -8.81 -8.09
C PRO A 145 -9.70 -9.34 -7.08
N PHE A 146 -9.19 -10.56 -7.28
CA PHE A 146 -8.18 -11.15 -6.37
C PHE A 146 -6.94 -10.25 -6.24
N THR A 147 -6.54 -9.64 -7.36
CA THR A 147 -5.39 -8.74 -7.41
C THR A 147 -5.66 -7.46 -6.64
N ALA A 148 -6.85 -6.93 -6.87
CA ALA A 148 -7.30 -5.71 -6.26
C ALA A 148 -7.38 -5.79 -4.72
N HIS A 149 -7.83 -6.93 -4.18
CA HIS A 149 -7.89 -7.16 -2.73
C HIS A 149 -6.50 -7.23 -2.09
N TYR A 150 -5.53 -7.90 -2.71
CA TYR A 150 -4.18 -7.95 -2.13
C TYR A 150 -3.48 -6.58 -2.20
N VAL A 151 -3.62 -5.83 -3.30
CA VAL A 151 -3.00 -4.50 -3.41
C VAL A 151 -3.61 -3.56 -2.37
N PHE A 152 -4.92 -3.69 -2.12
CA PHE A 152 -5.57 -2.96 -1.04
C PHE A 152 -5.05 -3.36 0.35
N ALA A 153 -4.86 -4.66 0.63
CA ALA A 153 -4.25 -5.13 1.88
C ALA A 153 -2.81 -4.62 2.05
N LEU A 154 -2.02 -4.59 0.97
CA LEU A 154 -0.71 -3.96 0.94
C LEU A 154 -0.81 -2.47 1.27
N GLY A 155 -1.85 -1.78 0.78
CA GLY A 155 -2.18 -0.40 1.13
C GLY A 155 -2.37 -0.17 2.61
N ILE A 156 -3.11 -1.06 3.26
CA ILE A 156 -3.31 -1.03 4.71
C ILE A 156 -1.99 -1.23 5.45
N ALA A 157 -1.18 -2.22 5.05
CA ALA A 157 0.14 -2.44 5.65
C ALA A 157 1.02 -1.18 5.60
N ARG A 158 1.03 -0.47 4.46
CA ARG A 158 1.83 0.77 4.32
C ARG A 158 1.27 1.92 5.12
N PHE A 159 -0.04 2.05 5.19
CA PHE A 159 -0.66 3.03 6.08
C PHE A 159 -0.28 2.79 7.55
N LEU A 160 -0.25 1.53 8.01
CA LEU A 160 0.16 1.18 9.37
C LEU A 160 1.65 1.45 9.62
N SER A 161 2.53 1.14 8.67
CA SER A 161 3.97 1.48 8.72
C SER A 161 4.16 3.00 8.85
N CYS A 162 3.49 3.77 7.99
CA CYS A 162 3.52 5.23 8.02
C CYS A 162 2.98 5.79 9.34
N ALA A 163 1.88 5.23 9.85
CA ALA A 163 1.32 5.61 11.15
C ALA A 163 2.30 5.34 12.30
N HIS A 164 2.97 4.18 12.31
CA HIS A 164 4.01 3.87 13.29
C HIS A 164 5.10 4.94 13.31
N TRP A 165 5.68 5.28 12.15
CA TRP A 165 6.72 6.30 12.05
C TRP A 165 6.23 7.69 12.50
N ILE A 166 5.02 8.10 12.09
CA ILE A 166 4.43 9.38 12.52
C ILE A 166 4.24 9.42 14.03
N LEU A 167 3.72 8.34 14.64
CA LEU A 167 3.50 8.28 16.09
C LEU A 167 4.82 8.28 16.85
N GLN A 168 5.85 7.60 16.34
CA GLN A 168 7.19 7.61 16.90
C GLN A 168 7.82 9.02 16.87
N VAL A 169 7.59 9.79 15.80
CA VAL A 169 7.98 11.21 15.73
C VAL A 169 7.23 12.04 16.77
N LEU A 170 5.91 11.87 16.87
CA LEU A 170 5.02 12.69 17.71
C LEU A 170 5.18 12.44 19.20
N ASP A 171 5.46 11.20 19.61
CA ASP A 171 5.67 10.85 21.02
C ASP A 171 7.04 11.29 21.55
N GLY A 172 7.85 11.95 20.70
CA GLY A 172 9.10 12.56 21.13
C GLY A 172 10.11 11.55 21.65
N HIS A 173 9.93 10.25 21.35
CA HIS A 173 10.93 9.25 21.64
C HIS A 173 12.21 9.72 20.97
N SER A 174 13.22 9.94 21.81
CA SER A 174 14.53 10.50 21.49
C SER A 174 15.29 9.74 20.40
N PHE A 175 14.74 8.67 19.85
CA PHE A 175 15.26 7.93 18.71
C PHE A 175 15.46 8.85 17.51
N LEU A 176 14.44 9.47 16.92
CA LEU A 176 14.62 10.30 15.71
C LEU A 176 15.51 11.54 15.91
N LEU A 177 15.44 12.19 17.07
CA LEU A 177 16.30 13.34 17.39
C LEU A 177 17.74 12.95 17.73
N ASN A 178 17.99 11.82 18.41
CA ASN A 178 19.36 11.30 18.60
C ASN A 178 19.92 10.73 17.29
N VAL A 179 19.08 10.14 16.45
CA VAL A 179 19.45 9.44 15.22
C VAL A 179 19.67 10.39 14.04
N LEU A 180 19.04 11.57 14.02
CA LEU A 180 19.40 12.65 13.08
C LEU A 180 20.90 13.01 13.15
N GLY A 181 21.58 12.70 14.26
CA GLY A 181 23.03 12.81 14.41
C GLY A 181 23.86 11.68 13.79
N TYR A 182 23.25 10.54 13.42
CA TYR A 182 23.91 9.33 12.91
C TYR A 182 23.81 9.14 11.38
N GLY A 183 23.15 10.04 10.65
CA GLY A 183 23.20 10.08 9.18
C GLY A 183 21.88 10.36 8.47
N LEU A 184 21.88 10.23 7.14
CA LEU A 184 20.74 10.52 6.25
C LEU A 184 19.61 9.47 6.29
N TRP A 185 19.84 8.34 6.92
CA TRP A 185 18.98 7.15 6.81
C TRP A 185 17.53 7.34 7.29
N PRO A 186 17.20 8.07 8.38
CA PRO A 186 15.81 8.21 8.82
C PRO A 186 14.99 9.07 7.85
N GLY A 187 15.64 10.09 7.28
CA GLY A 187 15.03 10.93 6.25
C GLY A 187 14.73 10.14 4.97
N MET A 188 15.63 9.22 4.58
CA MET A 188 15.40 8.33 3.43
C MET A 188 14.20 7.40 3.66
N VAL A 189 14.07 6.81 4.86
CA VAL A 189 12.93 5.95 5.21
C VAL A 189 11.62 6.73 5.12
N LEU A 190 11.52 7.89 5.80
CA LEU A 190 10.30 8.70 5.79
C LEU A 190 9.92 9.18 4.38
N LEU A 191 10.89 9.65 3.60
CA LEU A 191 10.65 10.07 2.22
C LEU A 191 10.12 8.91 1.37
N SER A 192 10.73 7.74 1.52
CA SER A 192 10.34 6.55 0.78
C SER A 192 8.94 6.04 1.17
N GLU A 193 8.59 6.07 2.46
CA GLU A 193 7.27 5.73 2.99
C GLU A 193 6.20 6.70 2.46
N ILE A 194 6.49 8.00 2.39
CA ILE A 194 5.57 9.00 1.82
C ILE A 194 5.32 8.72 0.32
N VAL A 195 6.38 8.51 -0.45
CA VAL A 195 6.25 8.24 -1.89
C VAL A 195 5.44 6.97 -2.14
N GLN A 196 5.72 5.89 -1.40
CA GLN A 196 5.00 4.64 -1.59
C GLN A 196 3.54 4.72 -1.09
N THR A 197 3.31 5.41 0.03
CA THR A 197 1.95 5.62 0.57
C THR A 197 1.10 6.45 -0.39
N THR A 198 1.66 7.47 -1.03
CA THR A 198 0.89 8.30 -2.00
C THR A 198 0.51 7.52 -3.26
N ILE A 199 1.42 6.72 -3.81
CA ILE A 199 1.14 5.87 -4.99
C ILE A 199 0.08 4.82 -4.66
N LEU A 200 0.19 4.19 -3.49
CA LEU A 200 -0.74 3.15 -3.08
C LEU A 200 -2.08 3.70 -2.61
N ALA A 201 -2.12 4.93 -2.09
CA ALA A 201 -3.36 5.63 -1.75
C ALA A 201 -4.20 5.93 -2.99
N ASP A 202 -3.58 6.30 -4.12
CA ASP A 202 -4.30 6.52 -5.37
C ASP A 202 -4.95 5.22 -5.87
N PHE A 203 -4.21 4.10 -5.83
CA PHE A 203 -4.79 2.78 -6.09
C PHE A 203 -5.96 2.45 -5.15
N CYS A 204 -5.77 2.63 -3.84
CA CYS A 204 -6.81 2.33 -2.84
C CYS A 204 -8.07 3.17 -3.07
N TYR A 205 -7.93 4.42 -3.50
CA TYR A 205 -9.06 5.27 -3.86
C TYR A 205 -9.88 4.68 -5.02
N TYR A 206 -9.23 4.28 -6.11
CA TYR A 206 -9.93 3.66 -7.25
C TYR A 206 -10.49 2.28 -6.92
N TYR A 207 -9.81 1.51 -6.05
CA TYR A 207 -10.30 0.25 -5.53
C TYR A 207 -11.62 0.42 -4.77
N VAL A 208 -11.62 1.29 -3.74
CA VAL A 208 -12.81 1.58 -2.93
C VAL A 208 -13.93 2.11 -3.81
N LYS A 209 -13.62 2.99 -4.77
CA LYS A 209 -14.59 3.50 -5.73
C LYS A 209 -15.22 2.37 -6.57
N SER A 210 -14.42 1.44 -7.09
CA SER A 210 -14.90 0.29 -7.86
C SER A 210 -15.86 -0.58 -7.06
N VAL A 211 -15.48 -0.91 -5.81
CA VAL A 211 -16.32 -1.70 -4.89
C VAL A 211 -17.63 -0.97 -4.58
N MET A 212 -17.57 0.34 -4.32
CA MET A 212 -18.75 1.17 -4.04
C MET A 212 -19.68 1.35 -5.23
N ASP A 213 -19.18 1.21 -6.46
CA ASP A 213 -19.96 1.27 -7.69
C ASP A 213 -20.45 -0.13 -8.13
N GLY A 214 -20.19 -1.16 -7.34
CA GLY A 214 -20.60 -2.55 -7.61
C GLY A 214 -19.81 -3.22 -8.72
N GLN A 215 -18.70 -2.63 -9.16
CA GLN A 215 -17.82 -3.20 -10.17
C GLN A 215 -16.73 -4.04 -9.47
N MET A 216 -16.75 -5.35 -9.73
CA MET A 216 -15.72 -6.28 -9.22
C MET A 216 -14.35 -6.04 -9.87
N MET A 217 -14.33 -5.42 -11.05
CA MET A 217 -13.13 -5.10 -11.81
C MET A 217 -12.76 -3.64 -11.63
N VAL A 218 -11.58 -3.38 -11.04
CA VAL A 218 -11.10 -2.01 -10.86
C VAL A 218 -10.60 -1.47 -12.19
N ARG A 219 -11.09 -0.30 -12.60
CA ARG A 219 -10.65 0.41 -13.79
C ARG A 219 -9.79 1.60 -13.37
N LEU A 220 -8.48 1.50 -13.57
CA LEU A 220 -7.50 2.54 -13.27
C LEU A 220 -7.22 3.39 -14.52
N PRO A 221 -7.15 4.73 -14.45
CA PRO A 221 -6.63 5.53 -15.54
C PRO A 221 -5.19 5.12 -15.88
N SER A 222 -4.81 5.12 -17.15
CA SER A 222 -3.49 4.65 -17.60
C SER A 222 -2.26 5.41 -17.06
N GLY A 223 -2.45 6.52 -16.33
CA GLY A 223 -1.37 7.27 -15.68
C GLY A 223 -1.20 7.01 -14.17
N VAL A 224 -1.97 6.10 -13.58
CA VAL A 224 -2.02 5.86 -12.11
C VAL A 224 -1.09 4.71 -11.66
N VAL A 225 -0.28 4.16 -12.57
CA VAL A 225 0.32 2.82 -12.42
C VAL A 225 1.84 2.77 -12.57
#